data_AF-A0A1J3HV46-F1
#
_entry.id   AF-A0A1J3HV46-F1
#
_cell.length_a   1.000
_cell.length_b   1.000
_cell.length_c   1.000
_cell.angle_alpha   90.00
_cell.angle_beta   90.00
_cell.angle_gamma   90.00
#
_symmetry.space_group_name_H-M   'P 1'
#
loop_
_entity.id
_entity.type
_entity.pdbx_description
1 polymer ?
#
loop_
_entity_poly.entity_id
_entity_poly.type
_entity_poly.pdbx_seq_one_letter_code
_entity_poly.pdbx_strand_id
1 'polypeptide(L)'
;GHAVLIPPALDSKAARYFGSPGFFNFTSRRPKHLLEILELGYNVLYNDVDMVWLQDPFQFFEGSHDAYFTDDRTKIKPVNHSHDLPTPDRNGVTYICSCTIFLRP
;
A
#
# COMPACT_ATOMS: atom_id res chain seq x y z
N GLY A 1 1.38 4.35 22.13
CA GLY A 1 -0.08 4.53 22.01
C GLY A 1 -0.45 4.39 20.57
N HIS A 2 -1.59 3.76 20.25
CA HIS A 2 -2.14 3.70 18.89
C HIS A 2 -3.17 4.83 18.75
N ALA A 3 -3.02 5.66 17.72
CA ALA A 3 -4.06 6.61 17.31
C ALA A 3 -4.74 6.03 16.07
N VAL A 4 -6.04 5.76 16.17
CA VAL A 4 -6.86 5.37 15.02
C VAL A 4 -7.49 6.65 14.47
N LEU A 5 -6.93 7.18 13.39
CA LEU A 5 -7.59 8.25 12.64
C LEU A 5 -8.63 7.58 11.73
N ILE A 6 -9.91 7.64 12.14
CA ILE A 6 -11.03 7.22 11.29
C ILE A 6 -11.60 8.49 10.65
N PRO A 7 -11.17 8.88 9.43
CA PRO A 7 -11.87 9.93 8.71
C PRO A 7 -13.32 9.47 8.45
N PRO A 8 -14.29 10.40 8.43
CA PRO A 8 -15.68 10.07 8.15
C PRO A 8 -15.79 9.37 6.79
N ALA A 9 -16.54 8.26 6.75
CA ALA A 9 -16.76 7.51 5.54
C ALA A 9 -17.50 8.37 4.51
N LEU A 10 -16.86 8.62 3.36
CA LEU A 10 -17.49 9.31 2.24
C LEU A 10 -18.43 8.32 1.55
N ASP A 11 -19.74 8.43 1.82
CA ASP A 11 -20.76 7.57 1.19
C ASP A 11 -20.93 7.96 -0.28
N SER A 12 -20.10 7.36 -1.13
CA SER A 12 -20.25 7.41 -2.57
C SER A 12 -20.57 6.00 -3.06
N LYS A 13 -21.85 5.75 -3.38
CA LYS A 13 -22.28 4.50 -4.04
C LYS A 13 -21.51 4.25 -5.34
N ALA A 14 -21.01 5.30 -5.98
CA ALA A 14 -20.21 5.25 -7.20
C ALA A 14 -18.83 4.60 -7.00
N ALA A 15 -18.24 4.64 -5.79
CA ALA A 15 -16.94 4.02 -5.52
C ALA A 15 -17.00 2.49 -5.39
N ARG A 16 -18.21 1.90 -5.34
CA ARG A 16 -18.41 0.45 -5.13
C ARG A 16 -18.01 -0.40 -6.34
N TYR A 17 -18.03 0.17 -7.55
CA TYR A 17 -17.74 -0.58 -8.77
C TYR A 17 -16.26 -0.47 -9.13
N PHE A 18 -15.54 -1.59 -9.04
CA PHE A 18 -14.13 -1.67 -9.43
C PHE A 18 -13.89 -1.15 -10.86
N GLY A 19 -12.85 -0.34 -11.04
CA GLY A 19 -12.49 0.25 -12.33
C GLY A 19 -13.42 1.39 -12.81
N SER A 20 -14.44 1.77 -12.05
CA SER A 20 -15.26 2.94 -12.39
C SER A 20 -14.52 4.26 -12.11
N PRO A 21 -14.92 5.38 -12.74
CA PRO A 21 -14.39 6.70 -12.39
C PRO A 21 -14.57 7.04 -10.90
N GLY A 22 -15.66 6.60 -10.28
CA GLY A 22 -15.91 6.76 -8.85
C GLY A 22 -14.90 5.99 -7.99
N PHE A 23 -14.56 4.76 -8.39
CA PHE A 23 -13.52 3.97 -7.74
C PHE A 23 -12.15 4.64 -7.86
N PHE A 24 -11.74 5.07 -9.06
CA PHE A 24 -10.45 5.75 -9.25
C PHE A 24 -10.36 7.07 -8.50
N ASN A 25 -11.43 7.89 -8.49
CA ASN A 25 -11.47 9.12 -7.70
C ASN A 25 -11.40 8.85 -6.19
N PHE A 26 -11.92 7.71 -5.73
CA PHE A 26 -11.86 7.32 -4.33
C PHE A 26 -10.43 6.87 -3.95
N THR A 27 -9.84 5.97 -4.72
CA THR A 27 -8.53 5.36 -4.43
C THR A 27 -7.36 6.32 -4.67
N SER A 28 -7.48 7.25 -5.62
CA SER A 28 -6.44 8.27 -5.90
C SER A 28 -6.21 9.28 -4.78
N ARG A 29 -7.05 9.30 -3.75
CA ARG A 29 -6.87 10.14 -2.55
C ARG A 29 -5.87 9.56 -1.56
N ARG A 30 -5.62 8.24 -1.64
CA ARG A 30 -4.72 7.50 -0.72
C ARG A 30 -3.33 8.14 -0.64
N PRO A 31 -2.62 8.47 -1.75
CA PRO A 31 -1.30 9.08 -1.68
C PRO A 31 -1.29 10.40 -0.89
N LYS A 32 -2.32 11.24 -1.04
CA LYS A 32 -2.41 12.51 -0.31
C LYS A 32 -2.54 12.29 1.20
N HIS A 33 -3.40 11.37 1.63
CA HIS A 33 -3.51 11.03 3.06
C HIS A 33 -2.23 10.45 3.64
N LEU A 34 -1.52 9.60 2.90
CA LEU A 34 -0.24 9.05 3.35
C LEU A 34 0.80 10.16 3.50
N LEU A 35 0.87 11.08 2.52
CA LEU A 35 1.76 12.24 2.57
C LEU A 35 1.49 13.14 3.80
N GLU A 36 0.23 13.45 4.09
CA GLU A 36 -0.15 14.26 5.25
C GLU A 36 0.35 13.65 6.58
N ILE A 37 0.41 12.32 6.69
CA ILE A 37 0.95 11.62 7.88
C ILE A 37 2.49 11.63 7.87
N LEU A 38 3.12 11.45 6.70
CA LEU A 38 4.57 11.50 6.54
C LEU A 38 5.12 12.89 6.88
N GLU A 39 4.45 13.97 6.47
CA GLU A 39 4.83 15.36 6.76
C GLU A 39 4.80 15.68 8.27
N LEU A 40 4.09 14.89 9.07
CA LEU A 40 4.12 14.97 10.55
C LEU A 40 5.32 14.25 11.17
N GLY A 41 6.17 13.60 10.37
CA GLY A 41 7.35 12.85 10.81
C GLY A 41 7.07 11.40 11.22
N TYR A 42 5.93 10.83 10.83
CA TYR A 42 5.60 9.43 11.13
C TYR A 42 5.95 8.50 9.98
N ASN A 43 6.50 7.33 10.31
CA ASN A 43 6.52 6.19 9.38
C ASN A 43 5.10 5.64 9.20
N VAL A 44 4.73 5.24 7.99
CA VAL A 44 3.37 4.79 7.67
C VAL A 44 3.41 3.38 7.11
N LEU A 45 2.73 2.43 7.76
CA LEU A 45 2.35 1.14 7.19
C LEU A 45 0.85 1.19 6.84
N TYR A 46 0.55 1.18 5.54
CA TYR A 46 -0.79 1.19 5.00
C TYR A 46 -1.17 -0.17 4.42
N ASN A 47 -2.41 -0.59 4.65
CA ASN A 47 -3.03 -1.74 4.00
C ASN A 47 -4.52 -1.47 3.75
N ASP A 48 -5.09 -1.95 2.64
CA ASP A 48 -6.49 -1.72 2.25
C ASP A 48 -7.46 -2.87 2.56
N VAL A 49 -7.00 -3.89 3.29
CA VAL A 49 -7.82 -4.96 3.85
C VAL A 49 -7.69 -5.04 5.38
N ASP A 50 -8.66 -5.66 6.04
CA ASP A 50 -8.60 -5.89 7.48
C ASP A 50 -7.55 -6.97 7.79
N MET A 51 -6.49 -6.60 8.51
CA MET A 51 -5.37 -7.50 8.83
C MET A 51 -5.14 -7.61 10.34
N VAL A 52 -4.76 -8.80 10.78
CA VAL A 52 -4.29 -9.07 12.14
C VAL A 52 -2.85 -9.57 12.04
N TRP A 53 -1.93 -8.84 12.67
CA TRP A 53 -0.53 -9.25 12.76
C TRP A 53 -0.31 -10.06 14.04
N LEU A 54 0.16 -11.31 13.90
CA LEU A 54 0.47 -12.17 15.05
C LEU A 54 1.83 -11.85 15.68
N GLN A 55 2.67 -11.09 14.98
CA GLN A 55 3.99 -10.64 15.40
C GLN A 55 4.28 -9.27 14.77
N ASP A 56 5.35 -8.60 15.20
CA ASP A 56 5.80 -7.36 14.59
C ASP A 56 6.09 -7.58 13.08
N PRO A 57 5.35 -6.93 12.16
CA PRO A 57 5.57 -7.11 10.72
C PRO A 57 6.86 -6.48 10.22
N PHE A 58 7.44 -5.51 10.95
CA PHE A 58 8.63 -4.78 10.51
C PHE A 58 9.91 -5.63 10.56
N GLN A 59 9.90 -6.75 11.28
CA GLN A 59 11.05 -7.68 11.35
C GLN A 59 11.36 -8.33 9.99
N PHE A 60 10.40 -8.33 9.05
CA PHE A 60 10.56 -8.91 7.71
C PHE A 60 11.02 -7.88 6.67
N PHE A 61 11.21 -6.61 7.06
CA PHE A 61 11.66 -5.58 6.15
C PHE A 61 13.18 -5.59 6.12
N GLU A 62 13.73 -5.82 4.93
CA GLU A 62 15.18 -5.89 4.75
C GLU A 62 15.74 -4.56 4.26
N GLY A 63 16.95 -4.22 4.71
CA GLY A 63 17.64 -3.00 4.32
C GLY A 63 17.08 -1.72 4.95
N SER A 64 17.56 -0.58 4.46
CA SER A 64 17.17 0.75 4.91
C SER A 64 16.60 1.54 3.73
N HIS A 65 15.41 1.15 3.28
CA HIS A 65 14.72 1.79 2.15
C HIS A 65 13.61 2.73 2.63
N ASP A 66 13.35 3.81 1.91
CA ASP A 66 12.30 4.75 2.29
C ASP A 66 10.90 4.26 1.89
N ALA A 67 10.82 3.31 0.95
CA ALA A 67 9.56 2.76 0.46
C ALA A 67 9.64 1.24 0.28
N TYR A 68 8.59 0.56 0.73
CA TYR A 68 8.31 -0.85 0.46
C TYR A 68 6.89 -0.95 -0.08
N PHE A 69 6.72 -1.73 -1.14
CA PHE A 69 5.42 -1.96 -1.75
C PHE A 69 5.35 -3.40 -2.24
N THR A 70 4.13 -3.91 -2.33
CA THR A 70 3.86 -5.23 -2.89
C THR A 70 3.69 -5.16 -4.40
N ASP A 71 3.70 -6.30 -5.06
CA ASP A 71 3.28 -6.43 -6.47
C ASP A 71 2.06 -7.34 -6.59
N ASP A 72 1.27 -7.14 -7.65
CA ASP A 72 0.05 -7.90 -7.97
C ASP A 72 0.35 -9.21 -8.74
N ARG A 73 1.55 -9.79 -8.59
CA ARG A 73 1.82 -11.10 -9.21
C ARG A 73 1.08 -12.19 -8.45
N THR A 74 0.44 -13.09 -9.19
CA THR A 74 -0.33 -14.21 -8.62
C THR A 74 0.54 -15.32 -8.02
N LYS A 75 1.84 -15.34 -8.34
CA LYS A 75 2.76 -16.37 -7.85
C LYS A 75 3.33 -15.93 -6.49
N ILE A 76 3.02 -16.71 -5.46
CA ILE A 76 3.61 -16.55 -4.12
C ILE A 76 5.14 -16.68 -4.24
N LYS A 77 5.86 -15.65 -3.75
CA LYS A 77 7.32 -15.66 -3.69
C LYS A 77 7.78 -16.32 -2.38
N PRO A 78 8.86 -17.11 -2.38
CA PRO A 78 9.45 -17.66 -1.16
C PRO A 78 10.06 -16.54 -0.31
N VAL A 79 10.09 -16.69 1.02
CA VAL A 79 10.59 -15.64 1.95
C VAL A 79 11.95 -15.06 1.51
N ASN A 80 12.89 -15.91 1.10
CA ASN A 80 14.18 -15.48 0.59
C ASN A 80 14.13 -15.39 -0.96
N HIS A 81 13.61 -14.27 -1.47
CA HIS A 81 13.54 -13.96 -2.90
C HIS A 81 14.23 -12.62 -3.21
N SER A 82 14.62 -12.37 -4.46
CA SER A 82 15.16 -11.05 -4.84
C SER A 82 14.10 -9.95 -4.64
N HIS A 83 14.49 -8.83 -4.05
CA HIS A 83 13.67 -7.63 -3.90
C HIS A 83 13.63 -6.75 -5.17
N ASP A 84 14.32 -7.16 -6.24
CA ASP A 84 14.27 -6.46 -7.52
C ASP A 84 12.85 -6.50 -8.10
N LEU A 85 12.49 -5.43 -8.81
CA LEU A 85 11.25 -5.40 -9.56
C LEU A 85 11.23 -6.56 -10.58
N PRO A 86 10.10 -7.28 -10.71
CA PRO A 86 9.99 -8.31 -11.71
C PRO A 86 10.10 -7.67 -13.10
N THR A 87 10.59 -8.44 -14.08
CA THR A 87 10.66 -7.97 -15.48
C THR A 87 9.30 -7.41 -15.91
N PRO A 88 9.24 -6.18 -16.46
CA PRO A 88 8.00 -5.59 -16.92
C PRO A 88 7.28 -6.48 -17.93
N ASP A 89 5.97 -6.30 -18.08
CA ASP A 89 5.22 -7.01 -19.11
C ASP A 89 5.59 -6.55 -20.54
N ARG A 90 4.92 -7.11 -21.55
CA ARG A 90 5.18 -6.77 -22.96
C ARG A 90 4.95 -5.29 -23.29
N ASN A 91 4.23 -4.56 -22.44
CA ASN A 91 3.94 -3.14 -22.57
C ASN A 91 4.85 -2.28 -21.67
N GLY A 92 5.82 -2.88 -20.97
CA GLY A 92 6.72 -2.18 -20.05
C GLY A 92 6.09 -1.87 -18.69
N VAL A 93 4.93 -2.46 -18.35
CA VAL A 93 4.24 -2.19 -17.09
C VAL A 93 4.81 -3.06 -15.98
N THR A 94 5.13 -2.44 -14.85
CA THR A 94 5.46 -3.11 -13.59
C THR A 94 4.17 -3.35 -12.81
N TYR A 95 4.03 -4.55 -12.23
CA TYR A 95 2.81 -4.92 -11.49
C TYR A 95 2.83 -4.42 -10.04
N ILE A 96 3.28 -3.19 -9.80
CA ILE A 96 3.32 -2.63 -8.44
C ILE A 96 1.89 -2.46 -7.93
N CYS A 97 1.62 -2.90 -6.70
CA CYS A 97 0.34 -2.75 -6.03
C CYS A 97 0.43 -1.73 -4.91
N SER A 98 -0.58 -0.87 -4.85
CA SER A 98 -0.72 0.15 -3.80
C SER A 98 -1.47 -0.36 -2.56
N CYS A 99 -1.76 -1.66 -2.53
CA CYS A 99 -2.63 -2.32 -1.56
C CYS A 99 -1.94 -2.55 -0.21
N THR A 100 -0.61 -2.71 -0.21
CA THR A 100 0.23 -2.63 1.00
C THR A 100 1.44 -1.75 0.71
N ILE A 101 1.66 -0.72 1.53
CA ILE A 101 2.79 0.20 1.36
C ILE A 101 3.35 0.54 2.73
N PHE A 102 4.67 0.53 2.86
CA PHE A 102 5.37 1.17 3.95
C PHE A 102 6.21 2.33 3.46
N LEU A 103 6.15 3.47 4.15
CA LEU A 103 6.84 4.70 3.81
C LEU A 103 7.53 5.32 5.03
N ARG A 104 8.71 5.88 4.82
CA ARG A 104 9.46 6.72 5.78
C ARG A 104 9.50 8.17 5.27
N PRO A 105 9.45 9.18 6.16
CA PRO A 105 9.53 10.59 5.80
C PRO A 105 10.93 11.04 5.37
#